data_AF-A0A7K3Z1I7-F1
#
_entry.id   AF-A0A7K3Z1I7-F1
#
_cell.length_a   1.000
_cell.length_b   1.000
_cell.length_c   1.000
_cell.angle_alpha   90.00
_cell.angle_beta   90.00
_cell.angle_gamma   90.00
#
_symmetry.space_group_name_H-M   'P 1'
#
loop_
_entity.id
_entity.type
_entity.pdbx_description
1 polymer ?
#
loop_
_entity_poly.entity_id
_entity_poly.type
_entity_poly.pdbx_seq_one_letter_code
_entity_poly.pdbx_strand_id
1 'polypeptide(L)'
;FNVIAGNYAKSVSVQYNSNVIYNNTLGTLILGSSNFSCVSKNMFPPSTTVYFAGIRLINCSDTEVYANYVANYSYPFSVWQSENNTFYHNNFVNCGSPVRDWDWFSTFPNFLDNGFEGNYWSIYNGTDANGDGVGDTAYVLDENLTDNHPLIYPYDIENDVVRASMSPFLFVAVVGVVAVVGVGLFLVYLRFYRKNQNRL
;
A
#
# COMPACT_ATOMS: atom_id res chain seq x y z
N PHE A 1 -15.66 7.47 -20.01
CA PHE A 1 -14.62 8.09 -19.18
C PHE A 1 -15.29 9.05 -18.19
N ASN A 2 -15.19 8.77 -16.90
CA ASN A 2 -15.77 9.60 -15.84
C ASN A 2 -14.73 9.89 -14.78
N VAL A 3 -14.79 11.08 -14.17
CA VAL A 3 -13.92 11.46 -13.06
C VAL A 3 -14.79 11.76 -11.84
N ILE A 4 -14.51 11.09 -10.72
CA ILE A 4 -15.18 11.29 -9.43
C ILE A 4 -14.09 11.63 -8.42
N ALA A 5 -14.01 12.90 -8.00
CA ALA A 5 -12.96 13.35 -7.11
C ALA A 5 -13.41 14.39 -6.09
N GLY A 6 -12.78 14.38 -4.91
CA GLY A 6 -13.01 15.38 -3.87
C GLY A 6 -14.36 15.29 -3.17
N ASN A 7 -15.07 14.16 -3.26
CA ASN A 7 -16.42 14.03 -2.72
C ASN A 7 -16.42 13.49 -1.29
N TYR A 8 -17.44 13.87 -0.52
CA TYR A 8 -17.82 13.24 0.74
C TYR A 8 -19.21 12.64 0.59
N ALA A 9 -19.34 11.31 0.64
CA ALA A 9 -20.63 10.64 0.44
C ALA A 9 -20.74 9.33 1.23
N LYS A 10 -21.97 8.95 1.59
CA LYS A 10 -22.22 7.65 2.24
C LYS A 10 -21.97 6.48 1.30
N SER A 11 -22.28 6.64 0.02
CA SER A 11 -22.03 5.64 -1.00
C SER A 11 -21.89 6.29 -2.37
N VAL A 12 -21.08 5.68 -3.23
CA VAL A 12 -21.01 5.97 -4.67
C VAL A 12 -21.15 4.65 -5.42
N SER A 13 -21.97 4.64 -6.46
CA SER A 13 -22.14 3.50 -7.36
C SER A 13 -21.94 3.94 -8.79
N VAL A 14 -21.12 3.21 -9.54
CA VAL A 14 -20.76 3.51 -10.92
C VAL A 14 -20.97 2.27 -11.79
N GLN A 15 -21.52 2.47 -12.99
CA GLN A 15 -21.84 1.41 -13.95
C GLN A 15 -21.44 1.77 -15.39
N TYR A 16 -20.22 2.28 -15.53
CA TYR A 16 -19.66 2.69 -16.82
C TYR A 16 -18.17 2.31 -16.84
N ASN A 17 -17.61 2.04 -18.02
CA ASN A 17 -16.17 1.74 -18.13
C ASN A 17 -15.31 3.01 -18.01
N SER A 18 -14.04 2.80 -17.67
CA SER A 18 -13.00 3.83 -17.68
C SER A 18 -13.25 4.98 -16.72
N ASN A 19 -13.36 4.67 -15.43
CA ASN A 19 -13.52 5.69 -14.39
C ASN A 19 -12.18 6.01 -13.72
N VAL A 20 -12.02 7.26 -13.32
CA VAL A 20 -10.91 7.71 -12.45
C VAL A 20 -11.54 8.25 -11.18
N ILE A 21 -11.37 7.53 -10.07
CA ILE A 21 -12.06 7.78 -8.81
C ILE A 21 -10.99 8.01 -7.75
N TYR A 22 -10.81 9.27 -7.33
CA TYR A 22 -9.71 9.59 -6.43
C TYR A 22 -9.98 10.70 -5.43
N ASN A 23 -9.26 10.68 -4.31
CA ASN A 23 -9.32 11.72 -3.28
C ASN A 23 -10.76 11.95 -2.77
N ASN A 24 -11.55 10.89 -2.62
CA ASN A 24 -12.89 10.95 -2.03
C ASN A 24 -12.88 10.38 -0.61
N THR A 25 -13.81 10.82 0.23
CA THR A 25 -14.14 10.18 1.51
C THR A 25 -15.52 9.53 1.40
N LEU A 26 -15.54 8.20 1.28
CA LEU A 26 -16.75 7.44 0.94
C LEU A 26 -17.06 6.39 1.99
N GLY A 27 -18.33 6.23 2.36
CA GLY A 27 -18.76 5.08 3.16
C GLY A 27 -18.71 3.75 2.38
N THR A 28 -18.92 3.77 1.07
CA THR A 28 -18.64 2.62 0.20
C THR A 28 -18.54 3.08 -1.26
N LEU A 29 -17.74 2.37 -2.04
CA LEU A 29 -17.68 2.50 -3.49
C LEU A 29 -18.06 1.17 -4.13
N ILE A 30 -19.02 1.22 -5.05
CA ILE A 30 -19.47 0.07 -5.83
C ILE A 30 -19.20 0.34 -7.31
N LEU A 31 -18.28 -0.42 -7.90
CA LEU A 31 -18.13 -0.51 -9.35
C LEU A 31 -18.91 -1.75 -9.81
N GLY A 32 -19.90 -1.56 -10.66
CA GLY A 32 -20.67 -2.64 -11.27
C GLY A 32 -20.48 -2.62 -12.78
N SER A 33 -20.08 -3.72 -13.41
CA SER A 33 -19.88 -3.79 -14.87
C SER A 33 -19.03 -2.63 -15.40
N SER A 34 -17.94 -2.30 -14.69
CA SER A 34 -17.13 -1.10 -14.90
C SER A 34 -15.65 -1.47 -15.05
N ASN A 35 -15.25 -1.77 -16.28
CA ASN A 35 -13.89 -2.22 -16.60
C ASN A 35 -12.94 -1.03 -16.80
N PHE A 36 -11.63 -1.30 -16.80
CA PHE A 36 -10.58 -0.32 -17.12
C PHE A 36 -10.60 0.92 -16.20
N SER A 37 -10.93 0.75 -14.92
CA SER A 37 -11.05 1.85 -13.97
C SER A 37 -9.78 2.00 -13.10
N CYS A 38 -9.62 3.18 -12.51
CA CYS A 38 -8.57 3.51 -11.55
C CYS A 38 -9.24 4.07 -10.30
N VAL A 39 -9.00 3.43 -9.16
CA VAL A 39 -9.52 3.82 -7.84
C VAL A 39 -8.34 4.09 -6.93
N SER A 40 -8.07 5.36 -6.61
CA SER A 40 -6.89 5.70 -5.82
C SER A 40 -7.03 6.84 -4.84
N LYS A 41 -6.24 6.85 -3.77
CA LYS A 41 -6.21 7.95 -2.78
C LYS A 41 -7.57 8.22 -2.14
N ASN A 42 -8.48 7.24 -2.12
CA ASN A 42 -9.77 7.37 -1.45
C ASN A 42 -9.67 6.90 0.00
N MET A 43 -10.46 7.53 0.86
CA MET A 43 -10.60 7.18 2.26
C MET A 43 -11.98 6.56 2.51
N PHE A 44 -11.98 5.34 3.03
CA PHE A 44 -13.16 4.59 3.45
C PHE A 44 -13.13 4.46 4.98
N PRO A 45 -13.62 5.49 5.71
CA PRO A 45 -13.68 5.45 7.16
C PRO A 45 -14.73 4.42 7.63
N PRO A 46 -14.78 4.12 8.94
CA PRO A 46 -15.78 3.22 9.51
C PRO A 46 -17.18 3.69 9.14
N SER A 47 -17.96 2.82 8.48
CA SER A 47 -19.34 3.10 8.13
C SER A 47 -20.28 2.62 9.23
N THR A 48 -21.22 3.48 9.64
CA THR A 48 -22.34 3.10 10.53
C THR A 48 -23.45 2.34 9.79
N THR A 49 -23.34 2.24 8.47
CA THR A 49 -24.23 1.46 7.60
C THR A 49 -23.62 0.07 7.40
N VAL A 50 -24.48 -0.95 7.27
CA VAL A 50 -24.14 -2.39 7.19
C VAL A 50 -23.43 -2.79 5.88
N TYR A 51 -22.46 -2.00 5.43
CA TYR A 51 -21.63 -2.34 4.27
C TYR A 51 -20.51 -3.26 4.71
N PHE A 52 -20.41 -4.42 4.06
CA PHE A 52 -19.43 -5.44 4.39
C PHE A 52 -17.99 -5.08 3.96
N ALA A 53 -17.84 -4.14 3.01
CA ALA A 53 -16.55 -3.67 2.49
C ALA A 53 -16.62 -2.21 2.02
N GLY A 54 -15.51 -1.48 2.13
CA GLY A 54 -15.37 -0.11 1.62
C GLY A 54 -15.34 -0.04 0.10
N ILE A 55 -14.67 -1.00 -0.56
CA ILE A 55 -14.55 -1.10 -2.01
C ILE A 55 -15.18 -2.40 -2.50
N ARG A 56 -16.03 -2.32 -3.51
CA ARG A 56 -16.75 -3.47 -4.09
C ARG A 56 -16.66 -3.44 -5.61
N LEU A 57 -16.05 -4.46 -6.20
CA LEU A 57 -16.04 -4.70 -7.64
C LEU A 57 -17.02 -5.82 -7.97
N ILE A 58 -17.92 -5.58 -8.91
CA ILE A 58 -18.94 -6.52 -9.36
C ILE A 58 -18.90 -6.58 -10.88
N ASN A 59 -18.63 -7.74 -11.48
CA ASN A 59 -18.48 -7.89 -12.93
C ASN A 59 -17.47 -6.89 -13.53
N CYS A 60 -16.34 -6.65 -12.85
CA CYS A 60 -15.32 -5.72 -13.31
C CYS A 60 -14.05 -6.46 -13.76
N SER A 61 -13.39 -5.91 -14.78
CA SER A 61 -12.06 -6.36 -15.19
C SER A 61 -11.10 -5.21 -15.39
N ASP A 62 -9.80 -5.54 -15.34
CA ASP A 62 -8.71 -4.63 -15.71
C ASP A 62 -8.76 -3.30 -14.92
N THR A 63 -9.13 -3.36 -13.64
CA THR A 63 -9.20 -2.20 -12.74
C THR A 63 -8.02 -2.17 -11.78
N GLU A 64 -7.43 -0.99 -11.62
CA GLU A 64 -6.40 -0.74 -10.62
C GLU A 64 -7.00 -0.08 -9.39
N VAL A 65 -6.73 -0.67 -8.22
CA VAL A 65 -7.17 -0.16 -6.92
C VAL A 65 -5.93 0.05 -6.06
N TYR A 66 -5.48 1.29 -5.89
CA TYR A 66 -4.22 1.54 -5.20
C TYR A 66 -4.19 2.79 -4.33
N ALA A 67 -3.31 2.82 -3.34
CA ALA A 67 -3.18 3.96 -2.43
C ALA A 67 -4.51 4.36 -1.77
N ASN A 68 -5.42 3.43 -1.49
CA ASN A 68 -6.65 3.73 -0.74
C ASN A 68 -6.48 3.38 0.74
N TYR A 69 -7.21 4.08 1.60
CA TYR A 69 -7.29 3.78 3.03
C TYR A 69 -8.66 3.18 3.35
N VAL A 70 -8.71 1.95 3.87
CA VAL A 70 -9.95 1.26 4.24
C VAL A 70 -9.86 0.81 5.68
N ALA A 71 -10.80 1.25 6.53
CA ALA A 71 -10.74 0.95 7.95
C ALA A 71 -12.04 0.45 8.56
N ASN A 72 -11.93 -0.59 9.41
CA ASN A 72 -13.00 -1.18 10.22
C ASN A 72 -14.19 -1.68 9.39
N TYR A 73 -13.90 -2.38 8.29
CA TYR A 73 -14.89 -3.17 7.53
C TYR A 73 -14.72 -4.65 7.83
N SER A 74 -15.81 -5.42 7.74
CA SER A 74 -15.74 -6.89 7.90
C SER A 74 -14.78 -7.52 6.90
N TYR A 75 -14.74 -7.01 5.67
CA TYR A 75 -13.80 -7.39 4.62
C TYR A 75 -13.00 -6.18 4.12
N PRO A 76 -11.73 -6.37 3.72
CA PRO A 76 -10.88 -5.31 3.18
C PRO A 76 -11.47 -4.73 1.87
N PHE A 77 -11.94 -5.59 0.99
CA PHE A 77 -12.68 -5.29 -0.24
C PHE A 77 -13.55 -6.50 -0.59
N SER A 78 -14.41 -6.36 -1.59
CA SER A 78 -15.16 -7.47 -2.18
C SER A 78 -14.98 -7.46 -3.70
N VAL A 79 -14.74 -8.62 -4.27
CA VAL A 79 -14.62 -8.83 -5.72
C VAL A 79 -15.57 -9.96 -6.11
N TRP A 80 -16.65 -9.66 -6.82
CA TRP A 80 -17.63 -10.66 -7.22
C TRP A 80 -17.69 -10.74 -8.75
N GLN A 81 -17.53 -11.96 -9.28
CA GLN A 81 -17.48 -12.22 -10.73
C GLN A 81 -16.55 -11.26 -11.49
N SER A 82 -15.42 -10.90 -10.86
CA SER A 82 -14.47 -9.91 -11.35
C SER A 82 -13.10 -10.56 -11.51
N GLU A 83 -12.33 -10.14 -12.51
CA GLU A 83 -11.05 -10.75 -12.90
C GLU A 83 -10.02 -9.73 -13.35
N ASN A 84 -8.73 -10.06 -13.30
CA ASN A 84 -7.63 -9.19 -13.75
C ASN A 84 -7.64 -7.79 -13.11
N ASN A 85 -8.14 -7.66 -11.88
CA ASN A 85 -8.01 -6.42 -11.11
C ASN A 85 -6.76 -6.49 -10.23
N THR A 86 -6.10 -5.36 -10.04
CA THR A 86 -4.84 -5.27 -9.31
C THR A 86 -5.00 -4.34 -8.12
N PHE A 87 -4.68 -4.85 -6.92
CA PHE A 87 -4.76 -4.13 -5.65
C PHE A 87 -3.35 -4.00 -5.07
N TYR A 88 -2.84 -2.79 -4.91
CA TYR A 88 -1.51 -2.56 -4.31
C TYR A 88 -1.46 -1.24 -3.57
N HIS A 89 -0.54 -1.08 -2.63
CA HIS A 89 -0.35 0.15 -1.83
C HIS A 89 -1.59 0.61 -1.05
N ASN A 90 -2.59 -0.25 -0.86
CA ASN A 90 -3.75 0.08 -0.03
C ASN A 90 -3.43 -0.18 1.45
N ASN A 91 -4.05 0.60 2.32
CA ASN A 91 -3.99 0.44 3.77
C ASN A 91 -5.29 -0.17 4.27
N PHE A 92 -5.28 -1.48 4.58
CA PHE A 92 -6.40 -2.19 5.17
C PHE A 92 -6.22 -2.28 6.69
N VAL A 93 -6.96 -1.43 7.42
CA VAL A 93 -6.80 -1.25 8.87
C VAL A 93 -8.01 -1.81 9.62
N ASN A 94 -7.77 -2.82 10.46
CA ASN A 94 -8.81 -3.55 11.18
C ASN A 94 -9.88 -4.10 10.24
N CYS A 95 -9.46 -4.59 9.08
CA CYS A 95 -10.30 -5.30 8.13
C CYS A 95 -10.06 -6.82 8.23
N GLY A 96 -11.10 -7.63 8.04
CA GLY A 96 -10.95 -9.09 7.98
C GLY A 96 -11.16 -9.80 9.32
N SER A 97 -12.40 -9.81 9.81
CA SER A 97 -12.78 -10.80 10.84
C SER A 97 -12.68 -12.22 10.25
N PRO A 98 -12.23 -13.25 11.00
CA PRO A 98 -12.08 -14.62 10.51
C PRO A 98 -13.44 -15.34 10.32
N VAL A 99 -14.34 -14.77 9.51
CA VAL A 99 -15.63 -15.38 9.19
C VAL A 99 -15.50 -16.10 7.85
N ARG A 100 -15.37 -17.43 7.97
CA ARG A 100 -15.28 -18.47 6.93
C ARG A 100 -16.59 -18.70 6.17
N ASP A 101 -17.36 -17.68 5.82
CA ASP A 101 -18.63 -17.94 5.15
C ASP A 101 -18.98 -16.94 4.02
N TRP A 102 -19.01 -17.53 2.81
CA TRP A 102 -19.71 -17.19 1.57
C TRP A 102 -18.90 -16.36 0.55
N ASP A 103 -18.65 -16.96 -0.63
CA ASP A 103 -18.51 -16.45 -2.02
C ASP A 103 -18.39 -14.94 -2.33
N TRP A 104 -17.82 -14.10 -1.46
CA TRP A 104 -17.59 -12.67 -1.71
C TRP A 104 -16.33 -12.38 -2.51
N PHE A 105 -15.54 -13.43 -2.77
CA PHE A 105 -14.36 -13.43 -3.62
C PHE A 105 -14.65 -14.26 -4.87
N SER A 106 -14.25 -13.71 -6.00
CA SER A 106 -14.33 -14.33 -7.32
C SER A 106 -13.40 -15.54 -7.38
N THR A 107 -13.83 -16.62 -8.02
CA THR A 107 -12.93 -17.73 -8.40
C THR A 107 -11.99 -17.34 -9.56
N PHE A 108 -12.23 -16.18 -10.18
CA PHE A 108 -11.37 -15.64 -11.23
C PHE A 108 -10.16 -14.90 -10.64
N PRO A 109 -8.99 -14.96 -11.30
CA PRO A 109 -7.74 -14.42 -10.77
C PRO A 109 -7.81 -12.90 -10.59
N ASN A 110 -7.38 -12.42 -9.43
CA ASN A 110 -7.11 -11.02 -9.14
C ASN A 110 -5.77 -10.93 -8.40
N PHE A 111 -5.09 -9.79 -8.51
CA PHE A 111 -3.73 -9.62 -8.01
C PHE A 111 -3.74 -8.69 -6.80
N LEU A 112 -3.07 -9.08 -5.72
CA LEU A 112 -2.94 -8.27 -4.49
C LEU A 112 -1.55 -7.63 -4.37
N ASP A 113 -0.80 -7.61 -5.46
CA ASP A 113 0.48 -6.93 -5.58
C ASP A 113 0.73 -6.52 -7.03
N ASN A 114 1.68 -5.61 -7.25
CA ASN A 114 2.08 -5.15 -8.58
C ASN A 114 3.32 -5.88 -9.12
N GLY A 115 3.67 -7.04 -8.54
CA GLY A 115 4.89 -7.78 -8.82
C GLY A 115 6.13 -7.34 -8.03
N PHE A 116 6.06 -6.22 -7.29
CA PHE A 116 7.15 -5.73 -6.43
C PHE A 116 6.67 -5.43 -5.01
N GLU A 117 5.51 -4.79 -4.88
CA GLU A 117 4.92 -4.36 -3.63
C GLU A 117 3.41 -4.62 -3.64
N GLY A 118 2.89 -4.99 -2.48
CA GLY A 118 1.51 -5.30 -2.23
C GLY A 118 0.84 -4.26 -1.36
N ASN A 119 0.00 -4.71 -0.44
CA ASN A 119 -0.81 -3.88 0.42
C ASN A 119 -0.32 -3.93 1.87
N TYR A 120 -0.67 -2.91 2.64
CA TYR A 120 -0.53 -2.94 4.09
C TYR A 120 -1.78 -3.57 4.72
N TRP A 121 -1.57 -4.57 5.56
CA TRP A 121 -2.62 -5.24 6.32
C TRP A 121 -2.31 -5.09 7.80
N SER A 122 -3.19 -4.44 8.57
CA SER A 122 -2.91 -4.22 10.00
C SER A 122 -2.82 -5.50 10.83
N ILE A 123 -3.32 -6.62 10.29
CA ILE A 123 -3.28 -7.94 10.92
C ILE A 123 -2.11 -8.80 10.42
N TYR A 124 -1.36 -8.35 9.41
CA TYR A 124 -0.17 -9.04 8.94
C TYR A 124 0.96 -8.87 9.96
N ASN A 125 1.57 -9.99 10.34
CA ASN A 125 2.60 -10.07 11.35
C ASN A 125 3.86 -10.81 10.86
N GLY A 126 4.08 -10.83 9.55
CA GLY A 126 5.28 -11.40 8.96
C GLY A 126 6.54 -10.61 9.29
N THR A 127 7.69 -11.19 8.98
CA THR A 127 9.00 -10.59 9.21
C THR A 127 9.47 -9.81 7.99
N ASP A 128 10.40 -8.89 8.21
CA ASP A 128 11.17 -8.21 7.17
C ASP A 128 12.64 -8.25 7.60
N ALA A 129 13.31 -9.34 7.22
CA ALA A 129 14.68 -9.62 7.63
C ALA A 129 15.71 -8.79 6.86
N ASN A 130 15.38 -8.38 5.63
CA ASN A 130 16.28 -7.62 4.77
C ASN A 130 16.13 -6.08 4.97
N GLY A 131 15.08 -5.64 5.65
CA GLY A 131 14.80 -4.25 5.99
C GLY A 131 14.31 -3.41 4.81
N ASP A 132 13.71 -4.02 3.79
CA ASP A 132 13.23 -3.31 2.60
C ASP A 132 11.79 -2.76 2.75
N GLY A 133 11.10 -3.09 3.85
CA GLY A 133 9.73 -2.65 4.13
C GLY A 133 8.65 -3.58 3.55
N VAL A 134 9.04 -4.67 2.88
CA VAL A 134 8.18 -5.73 2.37
C VAL A 134 8.36 -6.98 3.23
N GLY A 135 7.26 -7.68 3.50
CA GLY A 135 7.28 -8.89 4.29
C GLY A 135 7.87 -10.09 3.55
N ASP A 136 8.71 -10.86 4.23
CA ASP A 136 9.39 -12.06 3.71
C ASP A 136 8.42 -13.21 3.37
N THR A 137 7.19 -13.16 3.91
CA THR A 137 6.16 -14.20 3.72
C THR A 137 4.90 -13.61 3.12
N ALA A 138 4.33 -14.26 2.12
CA ALA A 138 3.07 -13.84 1.52
C ALA A 138 1.92 -13.79 2.55
N TYR A 139 1.00 -12.84 2.37
CA TYR A 139 -0.25 -12.77 3.10
C TYR A 139 -1.38 -13.40 2.27
N VAL A 140 -1.85 -14.56 2.71
CA VAL A 140 -2.95 -15.29 2.05
C VAL A 140 -4.27 -14.80 2.60
N LEU A 141 -5.04 -14.07 1.78
CA LEU A 141 -6.39 -13.63 2.12
C LEU A 141 -7.41 -14.74 1.85
N ASP A 142 -7.25 -15.46 0.74
CA ASP A 142 -8.06 -16.62 0.34
C ASP A 142 -7.25 -17.54 -0.61
N GLU A 143 -7.76 -18.74 -0.95
CA GLU A 143 -7.09 -19.76 -1.77
C GLU A 143 -6.52 -19.20 -3.08
N ASN A 144 -7.23 -18.25 -3.72
CA ASN A 144 -6.83 -17.61 -4.98
C ASN A 144 -6.50 -16.12 -4.84
N LEU A 145 -6.35 -15.62 -3.60
CA LEU A 145 -6.07 -14.22 -3.31
C LEU A 145 -4.92 -14.14 -2.31
N THR A 146 -3.72 -14.07 -2.85
CA THR A 146 -2.48 -13.95 -2.08
C THR A 146 -1.78 -12.66 -2.44
N ASP A 147 -1.42 -11.90 -1.42
CA ASP A 147 -0.49 -10.78 -1.53
C ASP A 147 0.92 -11.31 -1.30
N ASN A 148 1.74 -11.35 -2.36
CA ASN A 148 3.08 -11.92 -2.27
C ASN A 148 4.10 -10.94 -1.70
N HIS A 149 3.75 -9.65 -1.63
CA HIS A 149 4.65 -8.58 -1.24
C HIS A 149 3.98 -7.66 -0.20
N PRO A 150 3.45 -8.21 0.91
CA PRO A 150 2.71 -7.42 1.88
C PRO A 150 3.62 -6.37 2.52
N LEU A 151 3.14 -5.15 2.67
CA LEU A 151 3.91 -4.07 3.29
C LEU A 151 3.96 -4.22 4.81
N ILE A 152 5.15 -4.00 5.39
CA ILE A 152 5.35 -4.01 6.85
C ILE A 152 4.77 -2.76 7.51
N TYR A 153 4.85 -1.63 6.80
CA TYR A 153 4.39 -0.33 7.26
C TYR A 153 3.25 0.18 6.39
N PRO A 154 2.35 1.00 6.94
CA PRO A 154 1.33 1.67 6.14
C PRO A 154 1.94 2.46 4.97
N TYR A 155 1.30 2.38 3.82
CA TYR A 155 1.64 3.18 2.66
C TYR A 155 1.31 4.67 2.88
N ASP A 156 2.24 5.56 2.53
CA ASP A 156 2.01 7.01 2.60
C ASP A 156 1.28 7.47 1.34
N ILE A 157 -0.05 7.50 1.42
CA ILE A 157 -0.95 7.86 0.32
C ILE A 157 -0.71 9.30 -0.18
N GLU A 158 -0.33 10.22 0.71
CA GLU A 158 -0.13 11.63 0.37
C GLU A 158 1.16 11.82 -0.42
N ASN A 159 2.23 11.12 -0.02
CA ASN A 159 3.56 11.26 -0.61
C ASN A 159 3.92 10.16 -1.63
N ASP A 160 3.04 9.20 -1.86
CA ASP A 160 3.21 8.10 -2.82
C ASP A 160 4.46 7.24 -2.54
N VAL A 161 4.74 7.00 -1.25
CA VAL A 161 5.91 6.23 -0.80
C VAL A 161 5.53 5.28 0.32
N VAL A 162 6.19 4.14 0.43
CA VAL A 162 6.11 3.31 1.64
C VAL A 162 6.75 4.10 2.78
N ARG A 163 6.04 4.26 3.91
CA ARG A 163 6.66 4.81 5.13
C ARG A 163 7.60 3.75 5.69
N ALA A 164 8.78 3.61 5.10
CA ALA A 164 9.90 3.03 5.80
C ALA A 164 9.99 3.79 7.12
N SER A 165 9.81 3.10 8.25
CA SER A 165 10.24 3.70 9.50
C SER A 165 11.72 3.97 9.27
N MET A 166 12.07 5.24 9.06
CA MET A 166 13.45 5.69 9.08
C MET A 166 13.92 5.39 10.48
N SER A 167 14.39 4.16 10.65
CA SER A 167 14.94 3.68 11.89
C SER A 167 15.98 4.71 12.30
N PRO A 168 15.89 5.30 13.50
CA PRO A 168 16.92 6.22 13.99
C PRO A 168 18.33 5.63 13.84
N PHE A 169 18.44 4.29 13.83
CA PHE A 169 19.69 3.57 13.59
C PHE A 169 20.26 3.76 12.18
N LEU A 170 19.43 3.86 11.13
CA LEU A 170 19.92 4.08 9.76
C LEU A 170 20.47 5.51 9.60
N PHE A 171 19.81 6.50 10.20
CA PHE A 171 20.29 7.89 10.21
C PHE A 171 21.60 8.03 10.99
N VAL A 172 21.69 7.37 12.16
CA VAL A 172 22.92 7.34 12.97
C VAL A 172 24.04 6.59 12.25
N ALA A 173 23.75 5.50 11.54
CA ALA A 173 24.75 4.76 10.77
C ALA A 173 25.32 5.60 9.62
N VAL A 174 24.47 6.29 8.85
CA VAL A 174 24.93 7.16 7.75
C VAL A 174 25.75 8.34 8.29
N VAL A 175 25.30 9.01 9.35
CA VAL A 175 26.05 10.10 9.98
C VAL A 175 27.38 9.61 10.58
N GLY A 176 27.37 8.43 11.21
CA GLY A 176 28.57 7.80 11.77
C GLY A 176 29.61 7.48 10.70
N VAL A 177 29.21 6.90 9.57
CA VAL A 177 30.10 6.59 8.45
C VAL A 177 30.69 7.87 7.84
N VAL A 178 29.87 8.91 7.61
CA VAL A 178 30.35 10.20 7.10
C VAL A 178 31.35 10.85 8.07
N ALA A 179 31.10 10.80 9.37
CA ALA A 179 32.02 11.33 10.38
C ALA A 179 33.36 10.59 10.40
N VAL A 180 33.35 9.24 10.33
CA VAL A 180 34.58 8.43 10.31
C VAL A 180 35.40 8.70 9.05
N VAL A 181 34.76 8.76 7.88
CA VAL A 181 35.43 9.08 6.62
C VAL A 181 35.99 10.51 6.65
N GLY A 182 35.22 11.48 7.14
CA GLY A 182 35.66 12.87 7.28
C GLY A 182 36.88 13.02 8.19
N VAL A 183 36.89 12.36 9.36
CA VAL A 183 38.03 12.35 10.28
C VAL A 183 39.25 11.67 9.65
N GLY A 184 39.05 10.54 8.96
CA GLY A 184 40.13 9.84 8.25
C GLY A 184 40.81 10.73 7.21
N LEU A 185 40.02 11.40 6.37
CA LEU A 185 40.52 12.33 5.35
C LEU A 185 41.23 13.54 5.97
N PHE A 186 40.70 14.09 7.06
CA PHE A 186 41.33 15.21 7.78
C PHE A 186 42.68 14.84 8.39
N LEU A 187 42.80 13.64 8.98
CA LEU A 187 44.08 13.15 9.52
C LEU A 187 45.13 12.91 8.42
N VAL A 188 44.70 12.39 7.27
CA VAL A 188 45.57 12.25 6.08
C VAL A 188 46.05 13.63 5.62
N TYR A 189 45.16 14.61 5.52
CA TYR A 189 45.51 15.99 5.17
C TYR A 189 46.55 16.58 6.14
N LEU A 190 46.36 16.44 7.45
CA LEU A 190 47.32 16.93 8.45
C LEU A 190 48.70 16.27 8.33
N ARG A 191 48.76 14.96 8.00
CA ARG A 191 50.03 14.26 7.73
C ARG A 191 50.75 14.85 6.52
N PHE A 192 50.04 15.11 5.43
CA PHE A 192 50.62 15.72 4.23
C PHE A 192 51.10 17.16 4.51
N TYR A 193 50.29 17.97 5.19
CA TYR A 193 50.65 19.35 5.54
C TYR A 193 51.93 19.43 6.39
N ARG A 194 52.04 18.61 7.44
CA ARG A 194 53.24 18.55 8.31
C ARG A 194 54.49 18.09 7.56
N LYS A 195 54.36 17.11 6.65
CA LYS A 195 55.48 16.62 5.85
C LYS A 195 56.04 17.72 4.92
N ASN A 196 55.19 18.61 4.43
CA ASN A 196 55.61 19.70 3.54
C ASN A 196 56.21 20.89 4.31
N GLN A 197 55.76 21.15 5.54
CA GLN A 197 56.38 22.17 6.41
C GLN A 197 57.81 21.81 6.84
N ASN A 198 58.09 20.52 7.06
CA ASN A 198 59.42 20.04 7.47
C ASN A 198 60.43 19.90 6.31
N ARG A 199 60.07 20.32 5.09
CA ARG A 199 60.90 20.24 3.88
C ARG A 199 61.36 21.60 3.35
N LEU A 200 61.04 22.68 4.07
CA LEU A 200 61.54 24.05 3.88
C LEU A 200 62.58 24.35 4.96
#